data_AF-A0A2V8CUX0-F1
#
_entry.id   AF-A0A2V8CUX0-F1
#
_cell.length_a   1.000
_cell.length_b   1.000
_cell.length_c   1.000
_cell.angle_alpha   90.00
_cell.angle_beta   90.00
_cell.angle_gamma   90.00
#
_symmetry.space_group_name_H-M   'P 1'
#
loop_
_entity.id
_entity.type
_entity.pdbx_description
1 polymer ?
#
loop_
_entity_poly.entity_id
_entity_poly.type
_entity_poly.pdbx_seq_one_letter_code
_entity_poly.pdbx_strand_id
1 'polypeptide(L)'
;MLTSQCFFGTSTARSVSLTVTRANPAGGSTLSPRAYRRQQFHRDEHEKERDTEARLIAGVGEEAYWTGNRFAGALYALRGDMFLRISVGGIRDEQARIATAKAMALAALKRL
;
A
#
# COMPACT_ATOMS: atom_id res chain seq x y z
N MET A 1 4.70 -10.91 11.38
CA MET A 1 3.69 -10.42 10.43
C MET A 1 3.20 -11.58 9.57
N LEU A 2 1.90 -11.61 9.30
CA LEU A 2 1.31 -12.48 8.28
C LEU A 2 0.97 -11.61 7.07
N THR A 3 1.51 -11.96 5.91
CA THR A 3 1.35 -11.21 4.67
C THR A 3 0.67 -12.08 3.63
N SER A 4 -0.37 -11.55 3.00
CA SER A 4 -1.05 -12.17 1.87
C SER A 4 -1.06 -11.21 0.68
N GLN A 5 -0.74 -11.69 -0.51
CA GLN A 5 -0.64 -10.86 -1.71
C GLN A 5 -1.41 -11.48 -2.88
N CYS A 6 -2.13 -10.63 -3.61
CA CYS A 6 -2.82 -10.97 -4.83
C CYS A 6 -2.36 -10.06 -5.97
N PHE A 7 -2.27 -10.62 -7.17
CA PHE A 7 -1.97 -9.91 -8.41
C PHE A 7 -3.13 -10.07 -9.37
N PHE A 8 -3.67 -8.96 -9.85
CA PHE A 8 -4.78 -8.91 -10.77
C PHE A 8 -4.32 -8.29 -12.08
N GLY A 9 -4.44 -9.03 -13.18
CA GLY A 9 -4.33 -8.50 -14.53
C GLY A 9 -5.69 -8.07 -15.06
N THR A 10 -5.68 -7.20 -16.07
CA THR A 10 -6.87 -6.91 -16.88
C THR A 10 -6.60 -7.33 -18.33
N SER A 11 -7.61 -7.26 -19.20
CA SER A 11 -7.42 -7.45 -20.65
C SER A 11 -6.56 -6.36 -21.31
N THR A 12 -6.19 -5.32 -20.56
CA THR A 12 -5.27 -4.25 -20.97
C THR A 12 -3.95 -4.34 -20.19
N ALA A 13 -2.96 -3.50 -20.50
CA ALA A 13 -1.70 -3.42 -19.75
C ALA A 13 -1.83 -2.90 -18.29
N ARG A 14 -3.05 -2.85 -17.74
CA ARG A 14 -3.30 -2.49 -16.33
C ARG A 14 -3.19 -3.71 -15.44
N SER A 15 -2.55 -3.50 -14.29
CA SER A 15 -2.40 -4.49 -13.25
C SER A 15 -2.63 -3.88 -11.87
N VAL A 16 -3.02 -4.72 -10.91
CA VAL A 16 -3.16 -4.32 -9.51
C VAL A 16 -2.44 -5.35 -8.65
N SER A 17 -1.57 -4.89 -7.76
CA SER A 17 -1.04 -5.70 -6.66
C SER A 17 -1.69 -5.23 -5.36
N LEU A 18 -2.36 -6.15 -4.67
CA LEU A 18 -2.98 -5.93 -3.36
C LEU A 18 -2.26 -6.78 -2.34
N THR A 19 -1.70 -6.15 -1.32
CA THR A 19 -1.06 -6.83 -0.19
C THR A 19 -1.77 -6.47 1.09
N VAL A 20 -2.10 -7.48 1.89
CA VAL A 20 -2.59 -7.34 3.25
C VAL A 20 -1.49 -7.80 4.20
N THR A 21 -1.08 -6.96 5.13
CA THR A 21 -0.15 -7.33 6.19
C THR A 21 -0.83 -7.12 7.54
N ARG A 22 -0.82 -8.14 8.39
CA ARG A 22 -1.38 -8.08 9.73
C ARG A 22 -0.44 -8.68 10.78
N ALA A 23 -0.68 -8.37 12.04
CA ALA A 23 -0.03 -9.08 13.13
C ALA A 23 -0.24 -10.60 12.97
N ASN A 24 0.79 -11.39 13.27
CA ASN A 24 0.64 -12.84 13.29
C ASN A 24 0.38 -13.25 14.75
N PRO A 25 -0.85 -13.60 15.16
CA PRO A 25 -1.14 -13.94 16.55
C PRO A 25 -0.37 -15.19 17.04
N ALA A 26 0.04 -16.07 16.12
CA ALA A 26 0.87 -17.24 16.45
C ALA A 26 2.38 -16.95 16.44
N GLY A 27 2.80 -15.80 15.93
CA GLY A 27 4.20 -15.39 15.90
C GLY A 27 4.44 -14.39 17.02
N GLY A 28 5.33 -14.70 17.96
CA GLY A 28 5.67 -13.85 19.12
C GLY A 28 6.32 -12.48 18.80
N SER A 29 6.06 -11.91 17.62
CA SER A 29 6.51 -10.59 17.22
C SER A 29 5.63 -9.53 17.87
N THR A 30 6.23 -8.70 18.72
CA THR A 30 5.60 -7.51 19.33
C THR A 30 5.55 -6.31 18.36
N LEU A 31 6.06 -6.48 17.14
CA LEU A 31 6.13 -5.40 16.15
C LEU A 31 4.72 -5.09 15.66
N SER A 32 4.28 -3.84 15.83
CA SER A 32 2.99 -3.41 15.28
C SER A 32 3.08 -3.25 13.76
N PRO A 33 1.97 -3.41 13.02
CA PRO A 33 1.95 -3.20 11.57
C PRO A 33 2.39 -1.79 11.19
N ARG A 34 2.06 -0.79 11.99
CA ARG A 34 2.53 0.59 11.82
C ARG A 34 4.06 0.67 11.94
N ALA A 35 4.66 0.01 12.92
CA ALA A 35 6.10 -0.03 13.10
C ALA A 35 6.81 -0.82 12.00
N TYR A 36 6.28 -1.99 11.62
CA TYR A 36 6.80 -2.79 10.50
C TYR A 36 6.75 -2.01 9.19
N ARG A 37 5.62 -1.35 8.92
CA ARG A 37 5.46 -0.47 7.77
C ARG A 37 6.55 0.60 7.74
N ARG A 38 6.75 1.35 8.84
CA ARG A 38 7.81 2.37 8.94
C ARG A 38 9.20 1.79 8.68
N GLN A 39 9.51 0.61 9.22
CA GLN A 39 10.79 -0.06 8.97
C GLN A 39 10.98 -0.45 7.50
N GLN A 40 9.95 -0.97 6.82
CA GLN A 40 10.03 -1.30 5.39
C GLN A 40 10.29 -0.04 4.54
N PHE A 41 9.66 1.08 4.88
CA PHE A 41 9.91 2.35 4.20
C PHE A 41 11.36 2.83 4.30
N HIS A 42 12.00 2.66 5.44
CA HIS A 42 13.43 3.00 5.59
C HIS A 42 14.36 2.00 4.90
N ARG A 43 13.92 0.76 4.65
CA ARG A 43 14.72 -0.24 3.93
C ARG A 43 14.64 -0.07 2.41
N ASP A 44 13.48 0.30 1.90
CA ASP A 44 13.23 0.51 0.46
C ASP A 44 13.86 1.83 -0.06
N GLU A 45 14.20 2.78 0.81
CA GLU A 45 14.96 4.01 0.48
C GLU A 45 16.32 3.73 -0.19
N HIS A 46 16.90 2.54 0.02
CA HIS A 46 18.18 2.16 -0.57
C HIS A 46 18.07 1.59 -2.00
N GLU A 47 16.88 1.18 -2.47
CA GLU A 47 16.78 0.33 -3.68
C GLU A 47 16.25 0.99 -4.96
N LYS A 48 15.74 2.22 -4.95
CA LYS A 48 15.60 3.06 -6.16
C LYS A 48 15.04 4.44 -5.84
N GLU A 49 15.83 5.46 -6.20
CA GLU A 49 15.42 6.85 -6.42
C GLU A 49 14.94 7.62 -5.16
N ARG A 50 15.87 8.44 -4.65
CA ARG A 50 15.59 9.62 -3.84
C ARG A 50 14.58 10.54 -4.55
N ASP A 51 13.29 10.34 -4.33
CA ASP A 51 12.30 11.42 -4.16
C ASP A 51 10.90 10.83 -3.99
N THR A 52 10.39 10.78 -2.75
CA THR A 52 9.03 11.23 -2.40
C THR A 52 8.79 10.98 -0.92
N GLU A 53 8.76 12.06 -0.15
CA GLU A 53 8.10 12.05 1.15
C GLU A 53 6.72 11.40 0.99
N ALA A 54 6.40 10.44 1.86
CA ALA A 54 5.11 9.75 1.83
C ALA A 54 3.98 10.78 1.91
N ARG A 55 3.22 10.97 0.82
CA ARG A 55 2.14 11.95 0.74
C ARG A 55 0.93 11.43 1.49
N LEU A 56 0.46 12.18 2.48
CA LEU A 56 -0.76 11.82 3.21
C LEU A 56 -1.98 11.81 2.27
N ILE A 57 -2.76 10.74 2.34
CA ILE A 57 -4.01 10.59 1.58
C ILE A 57 -5.17 10.56 2.57
N ALA A 58 -5.90 11.67 2.66
CA ALA A 58 -7.03 11.79 3.57
C ALA A 58 -8.21 10.90 3.16
N GLY A 59 -8.98 10.48 4.17
CA GLY A 59 -10.25 9.77 4.00
C GLY A 59 -10.13 8.31 3.57
N VAL A 60 -9.03 7.63 3.92
CA VAL A 60 -8.82 6.21 3.66
C VAL A 60 -8.25 5.54 4.91
N GLY A 61 -8.97 4.57 5.47
CA GLY A 61 -8.55 3.91 6.71
C GLY A 61 -8.47 4.89 7.88
N GLU A 62 -7.70 4.52 8.90
CA GLU A 62 -7.33 5.42 9.99
C GLU A 62 -6.24 6.40 9.53
N GLU A 63 -5.35 5.92 8.68
CA GLU A 63 -4.22 6.70 8.16
C GLU A 63 -3.77 6.09 6.83
N ALA A 64 -3.56 6.91 5.81
CA ALA A 64 -3.12 6.43 4.50
C ALA A 64 -2.11 7.36 3.84
N TYR A 65 -1.22 6.76 3.05
CA TYR A 65 -0.14 7.46 2.41
C TYR A 65 0.16 6.89 1.04
N TRP A 66 0.52 7.77 0.12
CA TRP A 66 1.06 7.41 -1.17
C TRP A 66 2.59 7.49 -1.14
N THR A 67 3.25 6.44 -1.62
CA THR A 67 4.69 6.44 -1.84
C THR A 67 4.97 6.05 -3.27
N GLY A 68 5.81 6.81 -3.96
CA GLY A 68 6.14 6.57 -5.34
C GLY A 68 6.30 7.84 -6.16
N ASN A 69 6.86 7.64 -7.34
CA ASN A 69 7.17 8.66 -8.31
C ASN A 69 6.21 8.59 -9.52
N ARG A 70 6.51 9.40 -10.55
CA ARG A 70 5.72 9.45 -11.78
C ARG A 70 5.62 8.11 -12.53
N PHE A 71 6.53 7.16 -12.31
CA PHE A 71 6.54 5.87 -12.99
C PHE A 71 5.91 4.74 -12.18
N ALA A 72 6.07 4.74 -10.86
CA ALA A 72 5.58 3.68 -9.99
C ALA A 72 5.21 4.21 -8.61
N GLY A 73 4.21 3.60 -7.98
CA GLY A 73 3.83 3.93 -6.62
C GLY A 73 2.79 2.99 -6.03
N ALA A 74 2.59 3.13 -4.73
CA ALA A 74 1.60 2.36 -3.99
C ALA A 74 0.93 3.21 -2.90
N LEU A 75 -0.35 2.95 -2.70
CA LEU A 75 -1.13 3.45 -1.57
C LEU A 75 -1.01 2.48 -0.41
N TYR A 76 -0.65 2.99 0.75
CA TYR A 76 -0.64 2.27 2.02
C TYR A 76 -1.76 2.79 2.90
N ALA A 77 -2.64 1.92 3.39
CA ALA A 77 -3.75 2.31 4.26
C ALA A 77 -3.76 1.44 5.53
N LEU A 78 -3.76 2.10 6.69
CA LEU A 78 -3.82 1.48 8.01
C LEU A 78 -5.27 1.31 8.47
N ARG A 79 -5.52 0.19 9.15
CA ARG A 79 -6.73 -0.10 9.90
C ARG A 79 -6.38 -1.05 11.03
N GLY A 80 -6.55 -0.63 12.28
CA GLY A 80 -6.24 -1.44 13.46
C GLY A 80 -4.84 -2.07 13.40
N ASP A 81 -4.78 -3.39 13.53
CA ASP A 81 -3.56 -4.20 13.49
C ASP A 81 -3.24 -4.75 12.09
N MET A 82 -3.66 -4.04 11.04
CA MET A 82 -3.32 -4.36 9.67
C MET A 82 -3.04 -3.13 8.80
N PHE A 83 -2.35 -3.35 7.69
CA PHE A 83 -2.28 -2.39 6.61
C PHE A 83 -2.45 -3.05 5.25
N LEU A 84 -3.02 -2.27 4.34
CA LEU A 84 -3.12 -2.56 2.91
C LEU A 84 -2.00 -1.85 2.16
N ARG A 85 -1.45 -2.50 1.15
CA ARG A 85 -0.63 -1.88 0.10
C ARG A 85 -1.28 -2.16 -1.25
N ILE A 86 -1.56 -1.11 -2.01
CA ILE A 86 -2.21 -1.19 -3.32
C ILE A 86 -1.34 -0.48 -4.35
N SER A 87 -0.83 -1.21 -5.33
CA SER A 87 -0.11 -0.64 -6.47
C SER A 87 -0.91 -0.85 -7.76
N VAL A 88 -0.94 0.17 -8.62
CA VAL A 88 -1.69 0.17 -9.88
C VAL A 88 -0.73 0.40 -11.04
N GLY A 89 -0.54 -0.62 -11.87
CA GLY A 89 0.24 -0.57 -13.10
C GLY A 89 -0.60 -0.15 -14.31
N GLY A 90 0.07 0.34 -15.36
CA GLY A 90 -0.57 0.64 -16.65
C GLY A 90 -1.31 1.97 -16.73
N ILE A 91 -1.19 2.83 -15.72
CA ILE A 91 -1.70 4.21 -15.74
C ILE A 91 -0.51 5.17 -15.64
N ARG A 92 -0.37 6.05 -16.65
CA ARG A 92 0.72 7.03 -16.72
C ARG A 92 0.53 8.20 -15.77
N ASP A 93 -0.69 8.70 -15.68
CA ASP A 93 -1.03 9.81 -14.80
C ASP A 93 -1.03 9.36 -13.33
N GLU A 94 -0.25 10.05 -12.50
CA GLU A 94 -0.10 9.69 -11.10
C GLU A 94 -1.39 9.92 -10.31
N GLN A 95 -2.08 11.03 -10.56
CA GLN A 95 -3.29 11.38 -9.82
C GLN A 95 -4.41 10.37 -10.10
N ALA A 96 -4.51 9.88 -11.33
CA ALA A 96 -5.39 8.78 -11.71
C ALA A 96 -5.00 7.45 -11.03
N ARG A 97 -3.69 7.15 -10.87
CA ARG A 97 -3.25 5.99 -10.06
C ARG A 97 -3.67 6.12 -8.61
N ILE A 98 -3.45 7.29 -8.00
CA ILE A 98 -3.84 7.57 -6.61
C ILE A 98 -5.35 7.43 -6.43
N ALA A 99 -6.14 8.03 -7.32
CA ALA A 99 -7.61 7.96 -7.27
C ALA A 99 -8.11 6.51 -7.41
N THR A 100 -7.54 5.74 -8.34
CA THR A 100 -7.89 4.33 -8.54
C THR A 100 -7.51 3.49 -7.31
N ALA A 101 -6.30 3.68 -6.77
CA ALA A 101 -5.84 2.99 -5.56
C ALA A 101 -6.72 3.35 -4.34
N LYS A 102 -7.12 4.62 -4.20
CA LYS A 102 -8.02 5.09 -3.13
C LYS A 102 -9.38 4.45 -3.22
N ALA A 103 -9.98 4.38 -4.41
CA ALA A 103 -11.27 3.71 -4.61
C ALA A 103 -11.19 2.22 -4.23
N MET A 104 -10.12 1.53 -4.64
CA MET A 104 -9.88 0.14 -4.29
C MET A 104 -9.65 -0.06 -2.79
N ALA A 105 -8.89 0.81 -2.14
CA ALA A 105 -8.67 0.76 -0.69
C ALA A 105 -10.00 0.91 0.07
N LEU A 106 -10.84 1.87 -0.31
CA LEU A 106 -12.16 2.05 0.30
C LEU A 106 -13.04 0.81 0.14
N ALA A 107 -13.01 0.17 -1.03
CA ALA A 107 -13.76 -1.06 -1.27
C ALA A 107 -13.22 -2.26 -0.48
N ALA A 108 -11.90 -2.42 -0.42
CA ALA A 108 -11.24 -3.49 0.32
C ALA A 108 -11.47 -3.35 1.82
N LEU A 109 -11.29 -2.13 2.35
CA LEU A 109 -11.50 -1.83 3.77
C LEU A 109 -12.95 -2.10 4.20
N LYS A 110 -13.97 -1.95 3.37
CA LYS A 110 -15.34 -2.33 3.77
C LYS A 110 -15.51 -3.81 4.12
N ARG A 111 -14.56 -4.67 3.72
CA ARG A 111 -14.62 -6.13 3.88
C ARG A 111 -13.59 -6.66 4.90
N LEU A 112 -12.83 -5.75 5.53
CA LEU A 112 -11.75 -6.04 6.47
C LEU A 112 -12.04 -5.36 7.81
#